data_AF-A0A524KBB9-F1
#
_entry.id   AF-A0A524KBB9-F1
#
_cell.length_a   1.000
_cell.length_b   1.000
_cell.length_c   1.000
_cell.angle_alpha   90.00
_cell.angle_beta   90.00
_cell.angle_gamma   90.00
#
_symmetry.space_group_name_H-M   'P 1'
#
loop_
_entity.id
_entity.type
_entity.pdbx_description
1 polymer ?
#
loop_
_entity_poly.entity_id
_entity_poly.type
_entity_poly.pdbx_seq_one_letter_code
_entity_poly.pdbx_strand_id
1 'polypeptide(L)'
;MVQAYYPAGANAADFPRATWIADPAIQSAFATSANLPAFALSHLGSIMTNARLDAPPTPGMFPVIVISHGWSGSRVMHADLAEELASRGALVLLIDHPYGALAVTLPPCPKGERTRHSWTRLAY
;
A
#
# COMPACT_ATOMS: atom_id res chain seq x y z
N MET A 1 -7.51 -4.06 4.45
CA MET A 1 -6.47 -3.02 4.65
C MET A 1 -6.51 -2.09 3.44
N VAL A 2 -6.20 -0.80 3.58
CA VAL A 2 -6.21 0.14 2.44
C VAL A 2 -4.91 0.93 2.39
N GLN A 3 -4.38 1.11 1.19
CA GLN A 3 -3.25 1.99 0.89
C GLN A 3 -3.71 3.09 -0.06
N ALA A 4 -3.48 4.35 0.32
CA ALA A 4 -3.88 5.52 -0.45
C ALA A 4 -2.67 6.15 -1.13
N TYR A 5 -2.79 6.47 -2.42
CA TYR A 5 -1.87 7.29 -3.20
C TYR A 5 -2.58 8.59 -3.59
N TYR A 6 -1.97 9.74 -3.33
CA TYR A 6 -2.61 11.03 -3.54
C TYR A 6 -1.63 12.15 -3.89
N PRO A 7 -2.09 13.24 -4.54
CA PRO A 7 -1.27 14.41 -4.82
C PRO A 7 -0.86 15.12 -3.53
N ALA A 8 0.44 15.37 -3.36
CA ALA A 8 1.03 15.96 -2.18
C ALA A 8 1.58 17.37 -2.44
N GLY A 9 1.75 18.13 -1.36
CA GLY A 9 2.22 19.52 -1.44
C GLY A 9 3.69 19.63 -1.83
N ALA A 10 4.15 20.86 -2.10
CA ALA A 10 5.54 21.13 -2.48
C ALA A 10 6.59 20.66 -1.45
N ASN A 11 6.20 20.47 -0.19
CA ASN A 11 7.03 19.94 0.88
C ASN A 11 7.07 18.41 0.95
N ALA A 12 6.45 17.69 0.01
CA ALA A 12 6.45 16.22 0.00
C ALA A 12 7.86 15.63 -0.10
N ALA A 13 8.79 16.34 -0.74
CA ALA A 13 10.18 15.92 -0.88
C ALA A 13 10.91 15.77 0.48
N ASP A 14 10.45 16.47 1.52
CA ASP A 14 11.02 16.43 2.88
C ASP A 14 10.62 15.15 3.64
N PHE A 15 9.64 14.39 3.11
CA PHE A 15 9.17 13.15 3.71
C PHE A 15 9.95 11.94 3.19
N PRO A 16 10.09 10.86 3.99
CA PRO A 16 10.76 9.64 3.55
C PRO A 16 10.12 9.05 2.30
N ARG A 17 10.93 8.54 1.37
CA ARG A 17 10.41 7.70 0.29
C ARG A 17 9.82 6.43 0.88
N ALA A 18 8.70 6.01 0.32
CA ALA A 18 8.08 4.77 0.70
C ALA A 18 8.79 3.57 0.09
N THR A 19 8.79 2.45 0.81
CA THR A 19 9.21 1.16 0.29
C THR A 19 8.02 0.43 -0.30
N TRP A 20 8.26 -0.35 -1.35
CA TRP A 20 7.18 -1.01 -2.11
C TRP A 20 6.39 -2.00 -1.25
N ILE A 21 7.08 -2.98 -0.66
CA ILE A 21 6.47 -3.97 0.23
C ILE A 21 7.09 -3.83 1.62
N ALA A 22 6.69 -2.79 2.37
CA ALA A 22 7.24 -2.51 3.70
C ALA A 22 6.98 -3.63 4.73
N ASP A 23 5.92 -4.42 4.54
CA ASP A 23 5.46 -5.42 5.50
C ASP A 23 6.13 -6.79 5.27
N PRO A 24 6.94 -7.29 6.24
CA PRO A 24 7.60 -8.59 6.13
C PRO A 24 6.63 -9.78 6.02
N ALA A 25 5.42 -9.67 6.58
CA ALA A 25 4.42 -10.73 6.47
C ALA A 25 3.95 -10.88 5.01
N ILE A 26 3.77 -9.75 4.31
CA ILE A 26 3.42 -9.75 2.89
C ILE A 26 4.58 -10.28 2.04
N GLN A 27 5.83 -9.86 2.32
CA GLN A 27 7.02 -10.38 1.63
C GLN A 27 7.13 -11.92 1.76
N SER A 28 6.96 -12.43 2.98
CA SER A 28 6.99 -13.87 3.28
C SER A 28 5.86 -14.63 2.58
N ALA A 29 4.66 -14.05 2.52
CA ALA A 29 3.52 -14.65 1.83
C ALA A 29 3.77 -14.78 0.32
N PHE A 30 4.36 -13.77 -0.32
CA PHE A 30 4.79 -13.88 -1.72
C PHE A 30 5.82 -14.99 -1.90
N ALA A 31 6.85 -15.07 -1.05
CA ALA A 31 7.87 -16.12 -1.15
C ALA A 31 7.25 -17.53 -1.01
N THR A 32 6.40 -17.72 -0.02
CA THR A 32 5.73 -19.00 0.26
C THR A 32 4.79 -19.40 -0.88
N SER A 33 4.05 -18.45 -1.46
CA SER A 33 3.18 -18.71 -2.62
C SER A 33 3.96 -19.18 -3.87
N ALA A 34 5.22 -18.78 -3.97
CA ALA A 34 6.14 -19.22 -5.02
C ALA A 34 6.94 -20.49 -4.67
N ASN A 35 6.61 -21.17 -3.56
CA ASN A 35 7.36 -22.31 -3.01
C ASN A 35 8.83 -22.00 -2.70
N LEU A 36 9.12 -20.75 -2.31
CA LEU A 36 10.45 -20.30 -1.90
C LEU A 36 10.54 -20.19 -0.36
N PRO A 37 11.76 -20.28 0.21
CA PRO A 37 11.97 -19.94 1.62
C PRO A 37 11.51 -18.51 1.92
N ALA A 38 10.92 -18.28 3.10
CA ALA A 38 10.33 -16.99 3.50
C ALA A 38 11.25 -15.77 3.31
N PHE A 39 12.57 -15.94 3.48
CA PHE A 39 13.55 -14.87 3.35
C PHE A 39 13.88 -14.51 1.89
N ALA A 40 13.55 -15.36 0.91
CA ALA A 40 13.99 -15.21 -0.48
C ALA A 40 13.52 -13.89 -1.12
N LEU A 41 12.35 -13.40 -0.72
CA LEU A 41 11.76 -12.14 -1.20
C LEU A 41 11.84 -11.00 -0.16
N SER A 42 12.65 -11.13 0.89
CA SER A 42 12.81 -10.08 1.91
C SER A 42 13.34 -8.75 1.33
N HIS A 43 14.15 -8.85 0.26
CA HIS A 43 14.72 -7.69 -0.44
C HIS A 43 13.66 -6.78 -1.09
N LEU A 44 12.42 -7.26 -1.30
CA LEU A 44 11.33 -6.44 -1.83
C LEU A 44 10.98 -5.27 -0.89
N GLY A 45 11.27 -5.40 0.41
CA GLY A 45 11.16 -4.30 1.38
C GLY A 45 12.21 -3.21 1.24
N SER A 46 13.25 -3.41 0.44
CA SER A 46 14.31 -2.43 0.17
C SER A 46 14.09 -1.66 -1.15
N ILE A 47 13.09 -2.06 -1.95
CA ILE A 47 12.75 -1.38 -3.19
C ILE A 47 11.99 -0.09 -2.86
N MET A 48 12.52 1.04 -3.31
CA MET A 48 11.93 2.36 -3.08
C MET A 48 10.94 2.69 -4.18
N THR A 49 9.74 3.14 -3.81
CA THR A 49 8.74 3.68 -4.74
C THR A 49 8.98 5.17 -4.97
N ASN A 50 8.24 5.81 -5.88
CA ASN A 50 8.36 7.27 -6.08
C ASN A 50 7.57 8.06 -5.03
N ALA A 51 6.60 7.42 -4.39
CA ALA A 51 5.78 8.03 -3.36
C ALA A 51 6.54 8.32 -2.04
N ARG A 52 6.00 9.28 -1.30
CA ARG A 52 6.47 9.79 -0.01
C ARG A 52 5.53 9.34 1.09
N LEU A 53 6.06 8.76 2.15
CA LEU A 53 5.27 8.23 3.25
C LEU A 53 4.69 9.38 4.09
N ASP A 54 3.37 9.35 4.31
CA ASP A 54 2.65 10.28 5.20
C ASP A 54 2.81 11.78 4.90
N ALA A 55 3.28 12.15 3.71
CA ALA A 55 3.38 13.56 3.32
C ALA A 55 1.98 14.20 3.23
N PRO A 56 1.84 15.50 3.56
CA PRO A 56 0.53 16.15 3.58
C PRO A 56 -0.06 16.25 2.16
N PRO A 57 -1.36 15.95 1.99
CA PRO A 57 -2.03 16.10 0.70
C PRO A 57 -2.14 17.57 0.29
N THR A 58 -2.12 17.83 -1.01
CA THR A 58 -2.46 19.15 -1.55
C THR A 58 -3.96 19.42 -1.36
N PRO A 59 -4.38 20.65 -0.98
CA PRO A 59 -5.79 21.00 -0.92
C PRO A 59 -6.46 20.92 -2.30
N GLY A 60 -7.63 20.30 -2.38
CA GLY A 60 -8.37 20.22 -3.64
C GLY A 60 -9.41 19.10 -3.66
N MET A 61 -10.11 19.01 -4.79
CA MET A 61 -10.98 17.87 -5.11
C MET A 61 -10.27 16.99 -6.13
N PHE A 62 -10.28 15.69 -5.88
CA PHE A 62 -9.64 14.71 -6.75
C PHE A 62 -10.66 13.65 -7.19
N PRO A 63 -10.60 13.17 -8.44
CA PRO A 63 -11.30 11.94 -8.80
C PRO A 63 -10.79 10.79 -7.92
N VAL A 64 -11.72 9.98 -7.41
CA VAL A 64 -11.39 8.83 -6.57
C VAL A 64 -11.40 7.57 -7.43
N ILE A 65 -10.28 6.85 -7.43
CA ILE A 65 -10.10 5.59 -8.14
C ILE A 65 -9.87 4.49 -7.10
N VAL A 66 -10.65 3.43 -7.15
CA VAL A 66 -10.45 2.25 -6.29
C VAL A 66 -9.92 1.12 -7.14
N ILE A 67 -8.76 0.59 -6.77
CA ILE A 67 -8.13 -0.54 -7.45
C ILE A 67 -8.27 -1.77 -6.56
N SER A 68 -8.93 -2.79 -7.11
CA SER A 68 -9.03 -4.12 -6.52
C SER A 68 -8.01 -5.04 -7.16
N HIS A 69 -7.21 -5.72 -6.34
CA HIS A 69 -6.32 -6.77 -6.84
C HIS A 69 -7.12 -8.03 -7.27
N GLY A 70 -6.49 -8.90 -8.06
CA GLY A 70 -7.02 -10.22 -8.42
C GLY A 70 -6.97 -11.24 -7.27
N TRP A 71 -7.54 -12.44 -7.47
CA TRP A 71 -7.48 -13.51 -6.48
C TRP A 71 -6.04 -13.90 -6.12
N SER A 72 -5.76 -14.15 -4.84
CA SER A 72 -4.40 -14.35 -4.33
C SER A 72 -3.47 -13.19 -4.71
N GLY A 73 -4.00 -11.97 -4.73
CA GLY A 73 -3.25 -10.75 -4.93
C GLY A 73 -2.93 -10.01 -3.64
N SER A 74 -2.49 -8.76 -3.77
CA SER A 74 -2.35 -7.83 -2.65
C SER A 74 -2.44 -6.39 -3.17
N ARG A 75 -2.83 -5.46 -2.30
CA ARG A 75 -2.83 -4.01 -2.55
C ARG A 75 -1.50 -3.47 -3.08
N VAL A 76 -0.38 -4.15 -2.81
CA VAL A 76 0.95 -3.68 -3.23
C VAL A 76 1.23 -3.91 -4.73
N MET A 77 0.48 -4.78 -5.41
CA MET A 77 0.81 -5.22 -6.78
C MET A 77 0.58 -4.15 -7.86
N HIS A 78 -0.25 -3.14 -7.60
CA HIS A 78 -0.58 -2.07 -8.55
C HIS A 78 -0.05 -0.71 -8.06
N ALA A 79 1.06 -0.71 -7.31
CA ALA A 79 1.69 0.50 -6.78
C ALA A 79 2.14 1.44 -7.91
N ASP A 80 2.70 0.90 -8.99
CA ASP A 80 3.12 1.63 -10.19
C ASP A 80 1.95 2.38 -10.86
N LEU A 81 0.83 1.69 -11.08
CA LEU A 81 -0.38 2.28 -11.65
C LEU A 81 -0.98 3.34 -10.71
N ALA A 82 -0.96 3.08 -9.40
CA ALA A 82 -1.45 4.04 -8.41
C ALA A 82 -0.59 5.30 -8.34
N GLU A 83 0.74 5.17 -8.44
CA GLU A 83 1.66 6.31 -8.52
C GLU A 83 1.40 7.14 -9.79
N GLU A 84 1.23 6.49 -10.94
CA GLU A 84 0.98 7.18 -12.21
C GLU A 84 -0.38 7.91 -12.23
N LEU A 85 -1.41 7.34 -11.61
CA LEU A 85 -2.71 8.00 -11.51
C LEU A 85 -2.70 9.14 -10.48
N ALA A 86 -1.99 8.96 -9.35
CA ALA A 86 -1.83 10.01 -8.35
C ALA A 86 -1.02 11.20 -8.87
N SER A 87 0.04 10.95 -9.66
CA SER A 87 0.83 12.00 -10.31
C SER A 87 0.01 12.87 -11.27
N ARG A 88 -1.09 12.31 -11.79
CA ARG A 88 -2.06 13.00 -12.68
C ARG A 88 -3.21 13.67 -11.93
N GLY A 89 -3.17 13.69 -10.59
CA GLY A 89 -4.15 14.41 -9.77
C GLY A 89 -5.30 13.55 -9.26
N ALA A 90 -5.20 12.22 -9.21
CA ALA A 90 -6.22 11.34 -8.64
C ALA A 90 -5.92 10.89 -7.20
N LEU A 91 -6.96 10.67 -6.39
CA LEU A 91 -6.85 9.91 -5.15
C LEU A 91 -7.08 8.43 -5.48
N VAL A 92 -6.04 7.61 -5.33
CA VAL A 92 -6.10 6.18 -5.65
C VAL A 92 -6.09 5.37 -4.36
N LEU A 93 -7.07 4.47 -4.21
CA LEU A 93 -7.20 3.57 -3.07
C LEU A 93 -6.97 2.14 -3.52
N LEU A 94 -5.89 1.53 -3.05
CA LEU A 94 -5.58 0.12 -3.21
C LEU A 94 -6.08 -0.66 -2.00
N ILE A 95 -6.97 -1.63 -2.23
CA ILE A 95 -7.62 -2.37 -1.15
C ILE A 95 -7.14 -3.82 -1.10
N ASP A 96 -6.88 -4.33 0.10
CA ASP A 96 -6.77 -5.77 0.36
C ASP A 96 -8.14 -6.33 0.73
N HIS A 97 -8.53 -7.43 0.07
CA HIS A 97 -9.70 -8.24 0.44
C HIS A 97 -9.29 -9.35 1.41
N PRO A 98 -9.72 -9.31 2.70
CA PRO A 98 -9.46 -10.40 3.63
C PRO A 98 -9.95 -11.74 3.06
N TYR A 99 -9.14 -12.79 3.24
CA TYR A 99 -9.37 -14.13 2.68
C TYR A 99 -9.26 -14.24 1.14
N GLY A 100 -9.19 -13.13 0.40
CA GLY A 100 -8.95 -13.11 -1.05
C GLY A 100 -7.54 -12.64 -1.45
N ALA A 101 -6.85 -11.92 -0.56
CA ALA A 101 -5.46 -11.54 -0.71
C ALA A 101 -4.52 -12.64 -0.19
N LEU A 102 -3.26 -12.66 -0.67
CA LEU A 102 -2.21 -13.55 -0.18
C LEU A 102 -1.95 -13.40 1.31
N ALA A 103 -1.92 -12.15 1.77
CA ALA A 103 -1.79 -11.80 3.18
C ALA A 103 -2.41 -10.43 3.41
N VAL A 104 -3.01 -10.26 4.58
CA VAL A 104 -3.54 -8.97 5.04
C VAL A 104 -3.09 -8.76 6.48
N THR A 105 -2.32 -7.70 6.70
CA THR A 105 -1.96 -7.27 8.06
C THR A 105 -2.99 -6.26 8.54
N LEU A 106 -3.64 -6.59 9.66
CA LEU A 106 -4.62 -5.75 10.33
C LEU A 106 -4.09 -5.35 11.71
N PRO A 107 -4.46 -4.17 12.22
CA PRO A 107 -4.14 -3.80 13.59
C PRO A 107 -4.79 -4.79 14.56
N PRO A 108 -4.16 -5.02 15.73
CA PRO A 108 -4.75 -5.88 16.74
C PRO A 108 -6.14 -5.36 17.14
N CYS A 109 -7.11 -6.25 17.16
CA CYS A 109 -8.46 -5.94 17.63
C CYS A 109 -8.55 -6.18 19.15
N PRO A 110 -8.93 -5.19 19.97
CA PRO A 110 -9.26 -5.43 21.37
C PRO A 110 -10.43 -6.43 21.47
N LYS A 111 -10.38 -7.33 22.47
CA LYS A 111 -11.47 -8.30 22.69
C LYS A 111 -12.79 -7.57 22.94
N GLY A 112 -13.82 -7.89 22.13
CA GLY A 112 -15.17 -7.33 22.27
C GLY A 112 -15.51 -6.16 21.32
N GLU A 113 -14.55 -5.68 20.53
CA GLU A 113 -14.80 -4.65 19.51
C GLU A 113 -14.83 -5.24 18.09
N ARG A 114 -15.44 -4.51 17.15
CA ARG A 114 -15.34 -4.81 15.71
C ARG A 114 -13.95 -4.41 15.18
N THR A 115 -13.46 -5.14 14.19
CA THR A 115 -12.20 -4.88 13.49
C THR A 115 -12.10 -3.42 13.03
N ARG A 116 -11.03 -2.72 13.43
CA ARG A 116 -10.72 -1.35 12.99
C ARG A 116 -10.11 -1.38 11.59
N HIS A 117 -10.49 -0.39 10.77
CA HIS A 117 -9.89 -0.14 9.47
C HIS A 117 -8.55 0.58 9.67
N SER A 118 -7.49 0.09 9.03
CA SER A 118 -6.16 0.71 9.02
C SER A 118 -5.81 1.22 7.63
N TRP A 119 -5.06 2.32 7.60
CA TRP A 119 -4.68 3.05 6.39
C TRP A 119 -3.15 3.17 6.32
N THR A 120 -2.57 2.92 5.15
CA THR A 120 -1.22 3.38 4.82
C THR A 120 -1.34 4.55 3.84
N ARG A 121 -0.64 5.66 4.08
CA ARG A 121 -0.74 6.88 3.27
C ARG A 121 0.57 7.11 2.51
N LEU A 122 0.48 7.14 1.19
CA LEU A 122 1.58 7.36 0.26
C LEU A 122 1.25 8.56 -0.62
N ALA A 123 2.22 9.43 -0.85
CA ALA A 123 2.00 10.76 -1.46
C ALA A 123 2.87 10.93 -2.71
N TYR A 124 2.34 11.56 -3.76
CA TYR A 124 3.06 11.87 -4.99
C TYR A 124 3.05 13.38 -5.28
#